data_AF-A0A923R5C0-F1
#
_entry.id   AF-A0A923R5C0-F1
#
_cell.length_a   1.000
_cell.length_b   1.000
_cell.length_c   1.000
_cell.angle_alpha   90.00
_cell.angle_beta   90.00
_cell.angle_gamma   90.00
#
_symmetry.space_group_name_H-M   'P 1'
#
loop_
_entity.id
_entity.type
_entity.pdbx_description
1 polymer ?
#
loop_
_entity_poly.entity_id
_entity_poly.type
_entity_poly.pdbx_seq_one_letter_code
_entity_poly.pdbx_strand_id
1 'polypeptide(L)' 'MMKILLILYTLFFGLSSFSAEYSPRGVGGGGAMAGYSISPYSNLRFVGTDMGTLFRSTDKGKTWVPVNQTQVQYSS' A
#
# COMPACT_ATOMS: atom_id res chain seq x y z
N MET A 1 -26.33 24.95 29.21
CA MET A 1 -26.59 23.50 29.00
C MET A 1 -26.44 23.06 27.54
N MET A 2 -27.10 23.70 26.55
CA MET A 2 -27.07 23.25 25.13
C MET A 2 -25.65 23.18 24.49
N LYS A 3 -24.75 24.10 24.84
CA LYS A 3 -23.38 24.18 24.28
C LYS A 3 -22.48 23.00 24.67
N ILE A 4 -22.64 22.47 25.87
CA ILE A 4 -21.86 21.32 26.37
C ILE A 4 -22.26 20.03 25.65
N LEU A 5 -23.56 19.87 25.35
CA LEU A 5 -24.07 18.71 24.63
C LEU A 5 -23.51 18.64 23.19
N LEU A 6 -23.39 19.78 22.53
CA LEU A 6 -22.81 19.91 21.19
C LEU A 6 -21.33 19.54 21.13
N ILE A 7 -20.55 19.95 22.14
CA ILE A 7 -19.11 19.62 22.24
C ILE A 7 -18.90 18.12 22.50
N LEU A 8 -19.75 17.51 23.32
CA LEU A 8 -19.69 16.07 23.57
C LEU A 8 -20.06 15.27 22.31
N TYR A 9 -21.04 15.74 21.53
CA TYR A 9 -21.43 15.11 20.27
C TYR A 9 -20.31 15.13 19.22
N THR A 10 -19.60 16.24 19.05
CA THR A 10 -18.48 16.34 18.11
C THR A 10 -17.27 15.53 18.56
N LEU A 11 -17.01 15.41 19.87
CA LEU A 11 -15.96 14.53 20.40
C LEU A 11 -16.29 13.03 20.21
N PHE A 12 -17.57 12.66 20.26
CA PHE A 12 -18.00 11.26 20.11
C PHE A 12 -18.07 10.79 18.64
N PHE A 13 -18.44 11.67 17.72
CA PHE A 13 -18.61 11.33 16.29
C PHE A 13 -17.52 11.88 15.36
N GLY A 14 -16.60 12.72 15.85
CA GLY A 14 -15.66 13.48 15.02
C GLY A 14 -14.42 12.73 14.52
N LEU A 15 -14.26 11.44 14.79
CA LEU A 15 -13.02 10.70 14.48
C LEU A 15 -13.23 9.45 13.62
N SER A 16 -14.18 9.47 12.70
CA SER A 16 -14.16 8.50 11.59
C SER A 16 -13.03 8.90 10.63
N SER A 17 -11.88 8.23 10.74
CA SER A 17 -10.81 8.33 9.75
C SER A 17 -11.35 7.82 8.40
N PHE A 18 -11.59 8.74 7.48
CA PHE A 18 -11.88 8.37 6.10
C PHE A 18 -10.59 7.81 5.48
N SER A 19 -10.52 6.49 5.35
CA SER A 19 -9.50 5.85 4.53
C SER A 19 -10.07 5.67 3.13
N ALA A 20 -9.55 6.42 2.17
CA ALA A 20 -9.79 6.12 0.77
C ALA A 20 -8.96 4.88 0.41
N GLU A 21 -9.62 3.73 0.31
CA GLU A 21 -8.94 2.50 -0.10
C GLU A 21 -8.63 2.55 -1.59
N TYR A 22 -7.36 2.46 -1.94
CA TYR A 22 -6.95 2.31 -3.34
C TYR A 22 -7.34 0.92 -3.82
N SER A 23 -8.19 0.85 -4.84
CA SER A 23 -8.47 -0.40 -5.55
C SER A 23 -8.15 -0.23 -7.04
N PRO A 24 -7.31 -1.09 -7.62
CA PRO A 24 -7.12 -1.11 -9.06
C PRO A 24 -8.46 -1.39 -9.76
N ARG A 25 -8.71 -0.71 -10.88
CA ARG A 25 -9.96 -0.82 -11.66
C ARG A 25 -9.81 -1.61 -12.97
N GLY A 26 -8.58 -1.96 -13.34
CA GLY A 26 -8.26 -2.66 -14.59
C GLY A 26 -7.36 -3.87 -14.33
N VAL A 27 -6.86 -4.47 -15.42
CA VAL A 27 -6.02 -5.68 -15.39
C VAL A 27 -4.77 -5.54 -14.52
N GLY A 28 -4.30 -4.30 -14.29
CA GLY A 28 -3.05 -4.01 -13.59
C GLY A 28 -1.83 -4.30 -14.48
N GLY A 29 -0.69 -3.67 -14.18
CA GLY A 29 0.52 -3.79 -14.99
C GLY A 29 0.50 -2.94 -16.27
N GLY A 30 1.13 -3.42 -17.35
CA GLY A 30 1.22 -2.76 -18.66
C GLY A 30 2.57 -2.09 -18.97
N GLY A 31 3.39 -1.80 -17.95
CA GLY A 31 4.79 -1.41 -18.10
C GLY A 31 5.73 -2.62 -18.15
N ALA A 32 7.02 -2.39 -18.38
CA ALA A 32 8.00 -3.48 -18.41
C ALA A 32 8.44 -3.88 -16.98
N MET A 33 8.49 -5.19 -16.73
CA MET A 33 9.03 -5.75 -15.49
C MET A 33 10.54 -5.95 -15.65
N ALA A 34 11.32 -5.13 -14.96
CA ALA A 34 12.78 -5.06 -15.12
C ALA A 34 13.52 -6.11 -14.29
N GLY A 35 12.92 -6.65 -13.23
CA GLY A 35 13.56 -7.67 -12.39
C GLY A 35 12.60 -8.38 -11.44
N TYR A 36 12.88 -9.65 -11.15
CA TYR A 36 12.07 -10.50 -10.26
C TYR A 36 12.96 -11.16 -9.19
N SER A 37 12.49 -11.23 -7.95
CA SER A 37 13.20 -11.90 -6.85
C SER A 37 12.23 -12.72 -5.99
N ILE A 38 12.65 -13.93 -5.58
CA ILE A 38 11.89 -14.86 -4.76
C ILE A 38 12.73 -15.23 -3.53
N SER A 39 12.15 -15.09 -2.35
CA SER A 39 12.75 -15.64 -1.12
C SER A 39 12.68 -17.17 -1.14
N PRO A 40 13.79 -17.91 -0.94
CA PRO A 40 13.75 -19.36 -0.78
C PRO A 40 13.24 -19.78 0.62
N TYR A 41 13.10 -18.83 1.55
CA TYR A 41 12.76 -19.10 2.96
C TYR A 41 11.34 -18.68 3.34
N SER A 42 10.62 -17.98 2.46
CA SER A 42 9.28 -17.44 2.76
C SER A 42 8.45 -17.23 1.50
N ASN A 43 7.20 -16.80 1.67
CA ASN A 43 6.32 -16.45 0.55
C ASN A 43 6.63 -15.09 -0.09
N LEU A 44 7.70 -14.41 0.37
CA LEU A 44 8.08 -13.06 -0.03
C LEU A 44 8.65 -13.05 -1.45
N ARG A 45 8.16 -12.13 -2.28
CA ARG A 45 8.61 -11.90 -3.66
C ARG A 45 8.63 -10.41 -3.97
N PHE A 46 9.51 -10.00 -4.87
CA PHE A 46 9.63 -8.62 -5.34
C PHE A 46 9.67 -8.54 -6.87
N VAL A 47 9.10 -7.47 -7.41
CA VAL A 47 9.18 -7.10 -8.84
C VAL A 47 9.56 -5.63 -8.97
N GLY A 48 10.65 -5.37 -9.68
CA GLY A 48 11.01 -4.03 -10.14
C GLY A 48 10.37 -3.73 -11.49
N THR A 49 9.94 -2.49 -11.68
CA THR A 49 9.38 -1.99 -12.95
C THR A 49 10.30 -0.95 -13.58
N ASP A 50 10.21 -0.82 -14.90
CA ASP A 50 10.93 0.20 -15.70
C ASP A 50 10.68 1.64 -15.23
N MET A 51 9.47 1.94 -14.76
CA MET A 51 9.10 3.23 -14.19
C MET A 51 9.52 3.41 -12.72
N GLY A 52 10.35 2.51 -12.18
CA GLY A 52 11.01 2.66 -10.88
C GLY A 52 10.17 2.23 -9.67
N THR A 53 8.93 1.77 -9.85
CA THR A 53 8.15 1.23 -8.72
C THR A 53 8.61 -0.19 -8.39
N LEU A 54 8.87 -0.45 -7.11
CA LEU A 54 9.10 -1.79 -6.57
C LEU A 54 7.79 -2.32 -6.00
N PHE A 55 7.36 -3.50 -6.45
CA PHE A 55 6.19 -4.20 -5.93
C PHE A 55 6.62 -5.38 -5.06
N ARG A 56 5.85 -5.65 -4.01
CA ARG A 56 6.02 -6.78 -3.08
C ARG A 56 4.79 -7.67 -3.08
N SER A 57 5.03 -8.97 -3.00
CA SER A 57 4.01 -9.98 -2.70
C SER A 57 4.44 -10.80 -1.48
N THR A 58 3.48 -11.10 -0.59
CA THR A 58 3.67 -11.99 0.57
C THR A 58 2.81 -13.27 0.47
N ASP A 59 2.11 -13.46 -0.66
CA ASP A 59 1.14 -14.52 -0.90
C ASP A 59 1.47 -15.36 -2.14
N LYS A 60 2.77 -15.52 -2.43
CA LYS A 60 3.30 -16.26 -3.58
C LYS A 60 2.94 -15.66 -4.94
N GLY A 61 2.70 -14.35 -5.01
CA GLY A 61 2.46 -13.61 -6.25
C GLY A 61 0.99 -13.50 -6.65
N LYS A 62 0.04 -13.82 -5.73
CA LYS A 62 -1.39 -13.66 -5.99
C LYS A 62 -1.79 -12.18 -5.94
N THR A 63 -1.22 -11.42 -5.02
CA THR A 63 -1.40 -9.98 -4.91
C THR A 63 -0.05 -9.26 -4.85
N TRP A 64 -0.04 -8.02 -5.36
CA TRP A 64 1.13 -7.17 -5.44
C TRP A 64 0.79 -5.78 -4.92
N VAL A 65 1.56 -5.31 -3.95
CA VAL A 65 1.42 -3.95 -3.39
C VAL A 65 2.71 -3.16 -3.63
N PRO A 66 2.62 -1.86 -3.95
CA PRO A 66 3.81 -1.02 -4.06
C PRO A 66 4.53 -0.96 -2.70
N VAL A 67 5.85 -1.10 -2.73
CA VAL A 67 6.69 -0.89 -1.56
C VAL A 67 6.78 0.61 -1.29
N ASN A 68 6.61 1.02 -0.03
CA ASN A 68 6.73 2.43 0.32
C ASN A 68 8.17 2.89 0.06
N GLN A 69 8.35 4.08 -0.53
CA GLN A 69 9.68 4.64 -0.82
C GLN A 69 10.55 4.77 0.44
N THR A 70 9.96 4.95 1.63
CA THR A 70 10.71 4.98 2.91
C THR A 70 11.31 3.64 3.30
N GLN A 71 10.85 2.54 2.71
CA GLN A 71 11.36 1.19 2.93
C GLN A 71 12.41 0.78 1.90
N VAL A 72 12.58 1.57 0.83
CA VAL A 72 13.53 1.29 -0.25
C VAL A 72 14.80 2.09 -0.02
N GLN A 73 15.95 1.42 -0.01
CA GLN A 73 17.26 2.07 0.01
C GLN A 73 18.03 1.65 -1.24
N TYR A 74 18.62 2.63 -1.92
CA TYR A 74 19.52 2.42 -3.03
C TYR A 74 20.95 2.56 -2.52
N SER A 75 21.76 1.52 -2.71
CA SER A 75 23.21 1.61 -2.54
C SER A 75 23.82 1.82 -3.92
N SER A 76 24.57 2.91 -4.07
CA SER A 76 25.52 3.10 -5.18
C SER A 76 26.76 2.24 -4.97
#